data_AF-A0AAU7P009-F1
#
_entry.id   AF-A0AAU7P009-F1
#
_cell.length_a   1.000
_cell.length_b   1.000
_cell.length_c   1.000
_cell.angle_alpha   90.00
_cell.angle_beta   90.00
_cell.angle_gamma   90.00
#
_symmetry.space_group_name_H-M   'P 1'
#
loop_
_entity.id
_entity.type
_entity.pdbx_description
1 polymer ?
#
loop_
_entity_poly.entity_id
_entity_poly.type
_entity_poly.pdbx_seq_one_letter_code
_entity_poly.pdbx_strand_id
1 'polypeptide(L)'
;MSKVKALTPRGTHQTLNHTLADLNQWYVGWANYYSLTQYPSQLRKIEAHIRRRLRARLVSQQKRKQHLYRNLVKRGVPRKQAAQTVFSNKKRWALSATRAVTRAYPNSWFINLMGQEIRSDRQLAHWFEVSQWIRLT
;
A
#
# COMPACT_ATOMS: atom_id res chain seq x y z
N MET A 1 13.62 1.88 2.59
CA MET A 1 12.46 1.06 3.05
C MET A 1 12.55 0.52 4.49
N SER A 2 13.67 0.67 5.20
CA SER A 2 13.81 0.26 6.61
C SER A 2 12.80 0.96 7.52
N LYS A 3 12.62 2.27 7.38
CA LYS A 3 11.69 3.04 8.24
C LYS A 3 10.22 2.60 8.08
N VAL A 4 9.74 2.41 6.84
CA VAL A 4 8.39 1.85 6.60
C VAL A 4 8.25 0.46 7.22
N LYS A 5 9.29 -0.39 7.17
CA LYS A 5 9.27 -1.71 7.81
C LYS A 5 9.14 -1.59 9.33
N ALA A 6 9.88 -0.68 9.94
CA ALA A 6 9.85 -0.42 11.38
C ALA A 6 8.48 0.10 11.85
N LEU A 7 7.85 0.99 11.07
CA LEU A 7 6.51 1.52 11.34
C LEU A 7 5.39 0.49 11.07
N THR A 8 5.67 -0.59 10.34
CA THR A 8 4.72 -1.68 10.08
C THR A 8 5.27 -3.01 10.56
N PRO A 9 5.47 -3.17 11.88
CA PRO A 9 6.01 -4.39 12.47
C PRO A 9 5.06 -5.58 12.26
N ARG A 10 5.63 -6.78 12.31
CA ARG A 10 4.86 -8.03 12.26
C ARG A 10 4.25 -8.30 13.63
N GLY A 11 2.93 -8.51 13.69
CA GLY A 11 2.26 -8.99 14.91
C GLY A 11 1.86 -7.90 15.91
N THR A 12 1.84 -6.64 15.48
CA THR A 12 1.44 -5.52 16.36
C THR A 12 -0.08 -5.50 16.65
N HIS A 13 -0.41 -5.12 17.89
CA HIS A 13 -1.76 -4.94 18.41
C HIS A 13 -2.40 -3.59 18.04
N GLN A 14 -1.60 -2.61 17.61
CA GLN A 14 -2.10 -1.30 17.17
C GLN A 14 -3.15 -1.45 16.08
N THR A 15 -4.06 -0.49 16.03
CA THR A 15 -5.06 -0.41 14.97
C THR A 15 -4.40 -0.06 13.63
N LEU A 16 -5.14 -0.28 12.53
CA LEU A 16 -4.66 0.11 11.22
C LEU A 16 -4.59 1.65 11.09
N ASN A 17 -5.55 2.35 11.70
CA ASN A 17 -5.61 3.81 11.72
C ASN A 17 -4.38 4.43 12.40
N HIS A 18 -4.02 3.94 13.59
CA HIS A 18 -2.84 4.44 14.30
C HIS A 18 -1.57 4.29 13.47
N THR A 19 -1.34 3.09 12.93
CA THR A 19 -0.16 2.85 12.09
C THR A 19 -0.17 3.69 10.82
N LEU A 20 -1.34 3.99 10.25
CA LEU A 20 -1.42 4.86 9.09
C LEU A 20 -1.14 6.32 9.45
N ALA A 21 -1.57 6.80 10.62
CA ALA A 21 -1.24 8.12 11.12
C ALA A 21 0.28 8.28 11.30
N ASP A 22 0.94 7.29 11.94
CA ASP A 22 2.40 7.28 12.10
C ASP A 22 3.12 7.29 10.74
N LEU A 23 2.60 6.51 9.78
CA LEU A 23 3.12 6.47 8.42
C LEU A 23 2.92 7.80 7.69
N ASN A 24 1.76 8.43 7.85
CA ASN A 24 1.46 9.73 7.23
C ASN A 24 2.38 10.81 7.77
N GLN A 25 2.55 10.90 9.10
CA GLN A 25 3.44 11.88 9.73
C GLN A 25 4.87 11.74 9.20
N TRP A 26 5.40 10.50 9.20
CA TRP A 26 6.72 10.24 8.63
C TRP A 26 6.79 10.54 7.13
N TYR A 27 5.79 10.10 6.36
CA TYR A 27 5.77 10.24 4.91
C TYR A 27 5.69 11.71 4.48
N VAL A 28 4.90 12.54 5.16
CA VAL A 28 4.80 13.97 4.87
C VAL A 28 6.15 14.67 5.09
N GLY A 29 6.81 14.41 6.22
CA GLY A 29 8.15 14.98 6.47
C GLY A 29 9.18 14.50 5.46
N TRP A 30 9.19 13.20 5.16
CA TRP A 30 10.09 12.61 4.17
C TRP A 30 9.84 13.19 2.76
N ALA A 31 8.59 13.27 2.33
CA ALA A 31 8.23 13.80 1.01
C ALA A 31 8.52 15.29 0.87
N ASN A 32 8.39 16.08 1.95
CA ASN A 32 8.77 17.49 1.94
C ASN A 32 10.30 17.66 1.86
N TYR A 33 11.07 16.84 2.57
CA TYR A 33 12.54 16.88 2.45
C TYR A 33 13.01 16.58 1.02
N TYR A 34 12.37 15.62 0.34
CA TYR A 34 12.67 15.25 -1.05
C TYR A 34 11.87 16.03 -2.10
N SER A 35 11.12 17.09 -1.75
CA SER A 35 10.23 17.78 -2.70
C SER A 35 10.98 18.52 -3.81
N LEU A 36 12.23 18.91 -3.56
CA LEU A 36 13.11 19.55 -4.54
C LEU A 36 13.60 18.58 -5.63
N THR A 37 13.37 17.28 -5.47
CA THR A 37 13.68 16.32 -6.52
C THR A 37 12.72 16.46 -7.71
N GLN A 38 13.23 16.19 -8.92
CA GLN A 38 12.47 16.37 -10.18
C GLN A 38 11.59 15.16 -10.53
N TYR A 39 11.61 14.06 -9.75
CA TYR A 39 11.04 12.77 -10.16
C TYR A 39 9.88 12.31 -9.27
N PRO A 40 8.63 12.71 -9.57
CA PRO A 40 7.45 12.28 -8.80
C PRO A 40 7.18 10.78 -8.86
N SER A 41 7.70 10.08 -9.86
CA SER A 41 7.57 8.62 -10.00
C SER A 41 8.13 7.85 -8.79
N GLN A 42 9.14 8.42 -8.11
CA GLN A 42 9.70 7.84 -6.89
C GLN A 42 8.70 7.87 -5.73
N LEU A 43 7.96 8.98 -5.58
CA LEU A 43 6.90 9.11 -4.59
C LEU A 43 5.80 8.06 -4.81
N ARG A 44 5.35 7.89 -6.07
CA ARG A 44 4.34 6.87 -6.43
C ARG A 44 4.78 5.46 -6.05
N LYS A 45 6.06 5.12 -6.29
CA LYS A 45 6.62 3.81 -5.93
C LYS A 45 6.59 3.58 -4.42
N ILE A 46 6.91 4.60 -3.63
CA ILE A 46 6.93 4.51 -2.16
C ILE A 46 5.52 4.37 -1.61
N GLU A 47 4.59 5.21 -2.05
CA GLU A 47 3.17 5.13 -1.67
C GLU A 47 2.56 3.75 -2.02
N ALA A 48 2.88 3.22 -3.20
CA ALA A 48 2.45 1.88 -3.61
C ALA A 48 3.03 0.79 -2.70
N HIS A 49 4.29 0.94 -2.29
CA HIS A 49 4.92 0.01 -1.36
C HIS A 49 4.29 0.06 0.04
N ILE A 50 3.95 1.25 0.54
CA ILE A 50 3.20 1.44 1.80
C ILE A 50 1.88 0.68 1.72
N ARG A 51 1.07 0.91 0.67
CA ARG A 51 -0.21 0.22 0.47
C ARG A 51 -0.06 -1.30 0.42
N ARG A 52 0.97 -1.83 -0.27
CA ARG A 52 1.24 -3.27 -0.31
C ARG A 52 1.58 -3.84 1.06
N ARG A 53 2.32 -3.11 1.90
CA ARG A 53 2.63 -3.53 3.27
C ARG A 53 1.39 -3.52 4.17
N LEU A 54 0.53 -2.51 4.04
CA LEU A 54 -0.75 -2.47 4.74
C LEU A 54 -1.66 -3.64 4.33
N ARG A 55 -1.75 -3.95 3.02
CA ARG A 55 -2.45 -5.16 2.54
C ARG A 55 -1.85 -6.45 3.13
N ALA A 56 -0.53 -6.56 3.20
CA ALA A 56 0.13 -7.72 3.80
C ALA A 56 -0.17 -7.86 5.29
N ARG A 57 -0.29 -6.73 6.02
CA ARG A 57 -0.71 -6.70 7.42
C ARG A 57 -2.15 -7.17 7.57
N LEU A 58 -3.07 -6.64 6.77
CA LEU A 58 -4.49 -7.05 6.73
C LEU A 58 -4.62 -8.57 6.50
N VAL A 59 -3.89 -9.11 5.53
CA VAL A 59 -3.83 -10.56 5.29
C VAL A 59 -3.31 -11.30 6.53
N SER A 60 -2.29 -10.79 7.21
CA SER A 60 -1.73 -11.45 8.40
C SER A 60 -2.60 -11.35 9.66
N GLN A 61 -3.44 -10.31 9.78
CA GLN A 61 -4.41 -10.20 10.86
C GLN A 61 -5.47 -11.31 10.79
N GLN A 62 -5.76 -11.80 9.58
CA GLN A 62 -6.63 -12.95 9.37
C GLN A 62 -5.85 -14.25 9.66
N LYS A 63 -5.82 -14.64 10.94
CA LYS A 63 -5.03 -15.81 11.40
C LYS A 63 -5.40 -17.12 10.69
N ARG A 64 -6.68 -17.31 10.31
CA ARG A 64 -7.13 -18.49 9.56
C ARG A 64 -7.48 -18.11 8.11
N LYS A 65 -7.09 -18.99 7.17
CA LYS A 65 -7.42 -18.86 5.74
C LYS A 65 -8.93 -18.69 5.52
N GLN A 66 -9.77 -19.41 6.26
CA GLN A 66 -11.23 -19.29 6.15
C GLN A 66 -11.75 -17.87 6.51
N HIS A 67 -11.17 -17.20 7.50
CA HIS A 67 -11.55 -15.81 7.83
C HIS A 67 -11.13 -14.85 6.72
N LEU A 68 -9.93 -15.04 6.14
CA LEU A 68 -9.50 -14.25 4.99
C LEU A 68 -10.44 -14.44 3.80
N TYR A 69 -10.83 -15.68 3.49
CA TYR A 69 -11.79 -15.98 2.42
C TYR A 69 -13.13 -15.27 2.65
N ARG A 70 -13.74 -15.44 3.83
CA ARG A 70 -15.02 -14.81 4.19
C ARG A 70 -14.94 -13.29 4.09
N ASN A 71 -13.84 -12.70 4.57
CA ASN A 71 -13.63 -11.26 4.51
C ASN A 71 -13.47 -10.75 3.07
N LEU A 72 -12.73 -11.45 2.21
CA LEU A 72 -12.61 -11.07 0.79
C LEU A 72 -13.97 -11.14 0.08
N VAL A 73 -14.76 -12.19 0.33
CA VAL A 73 -16.11 -12.33 -0.22
C VAL A 73 -17.03 -11.22 0.28
N LYS A 74 -16.99 -10.90 1.59
CA LYS A 74 -17.75 -9.79 2.19
C LYS A 74 -17.41 -8.44 1.54
N ARG A 75 -16.18 -8.27 1.06
CA ARG A 75 -15.71 -7.06 0.36
C ARG A 75 -15.91 -7.11 -1.16
N GLY A 76 -16.75 -8.01 -1.67
CA GLY A 76 -17.16 -8.04 -3.07
C GLY A 76 -16.22 -8.80 -4.03
N VAL A 77 -15.30 -9.61 -3.51
CA VAL A 77 -14.49 -10.50 -4.36
C VAL A 77 -15.30 -11.75 -4.73
N PRO A 78 -15.38 -12.14 -6.02
CA PRO A 78 -16.06 -13.37 -6.42
C PRO A 78 -15.54 -14.61 -5.67
N ARG A 79 -16.44 -15.49 -5.22
CA ARG A 79 -16.10 -16.67 -4.40
C ARG A 79 -14.99 -17.54 -5.02
N LYS A 80 -15.08 -17.84 -6.33
CA LYS A 80 -14.07 -18.61 -7.06
C LYS A 80 -12.68 -17.94 -6.99
N GLN A 81 -12.61 -16.64 -7.24
CA GLN A 81 -11.36 -15.88 -7.21
C GLN A 81 -10.79 -15.75 -5.80
N ALA A 82 -11.65 -15.57 -4.80
CA ALA A 82 -11.25 -15.53 -3.39
C ALA A 82 -10.68 -16.88 -2.93
N ALA A 83 -11.35 -17.99 -3.27
CA ALA A 83 -10.88 -19.33 -2.94
C ALA A 83 -9.53 -19.64 -3.59
N GLN A 84 -9.40 -19.42 -4.90
CA GLN A 84 -8.14 -19.60 -5.63
C GLN A 84 -7.01 -18.80 -5.00
N THR A 85 -7.27 -17.56 -4.58
CA THR A 85 -6.24 -16.72 -3.96
C THR A 85 -5.84 -17.22 -2.57
N VAL A 86 -6.82 -17.48 -1.70
CA VAL A 86 -6.58 -17.78 -0.28
C VAL A 86 -5.95 -19.16 -0.10
N PHE A 87 -6.34 -20.13 -0.92
CA PHE A 87 -5.88 -21.51 -0.81
C PHE A 87 -4.65 -21.84 -1.67
N SER A 88 -4.09 -20.87 -2.42
CA SER A 88 -2.90 -21.09 -3.27
C SER A 88 -1.56 -21.28 -2.53
N ASN A 89 -1.57 -21.50 -1.21
CA ASN A 89 -0.38 -21.61 -0.34
C ASN A 89 0.65 -20.46 -0.42
N LYS A 90 0.26 -19.33 -1.02
CA LYS A 90 1.11 -18.14 -1.10
C LYS A 90 1.28 -17.52 0.28
N LYS A 91 2.51 -17.13 0.62
CA LYS A 91 2.78 -16.38 1.87
C LYS A 91 2.13 -14.99 1.80
N ARG A 92 1.88 -14.37 2.96
CA ARG A 92 1.19 -13.07 3.11
C ARG A 92 1.68 -11.94 2.17
N TRP A 93 2.99 -11.88 1.88
CA TRP A 93 3.57 -10.85 1.01
C TRP A 93 3.29 -11.09 -0.47
N ALA A 94 3.19 -12.35 -0.87
CA ALA A 94 2.76 -12.72 -2.22
C ALA A 94 1.24 -12.52 -2.36
N LEU A 95 0.46 -12.89 -1.33
CA LEU A 95 -0.99 -12.65 -1.28
C LEU A 95 -1.35 -11.16 -1.38
N SER A 96 -0.58 -10.28 -0.75
CA SER A 96 -0.90 -8.85 -0.72
C SER A 96 -0.86 -8.15 -2.09
N ALA A 97 -0.23 -8.77 -3.08
CA ALA A 97 -0.16 -8.28 -4.47
C ALA A 97 -1.16 -8.98 -5.41
N THR A 98 -1.95 -9.92 -4.91
CA THR A 98 -2.93 -10.65 -5.74
C THR A 98 -4.12 -9.76 -6.11
N ARG A 99 -4.72 -10.02 -7.28
CA ARG A 99 -5.87 -9.26 -7.77
C ARG A 99 -7.07 -9.30 -6.81
N ALA A 100 -7.29 -10.42 -6.13
CA ALA A 100 -8.36 -10.53 -5.12
C ALA A 100 -8.15 -9.56 -3.95
N VAL A 101 -6.93 -9.49 -3.39
CA VAL A 101 -6.63 -8.59 -2.27
C VAL A 101 -6.63 -7.13 -2.72
N THR A 102 -6.11 -6.84 -3.90
CA THR A 102 -6.17 -5.48 -4.48
C THR A 102 -7.61 -5.04 -4.76
N ARG A 103 -8.50 -5.96 -5.18
CA ARG A 103 -9.93 -5.67 -5.38
C ARG A 103 -10.66 -5.44 -4.07
N ALA A 104 -10.37 -6.24 -3.03
CA ALA A 104 -10.97 -6.04 -1.71
C ALA A 104 -10.47 -4.76 -1.02
N TYR A 105 -9.22 -4.37 -1.25
CA TYR A 105 -8.57 -3.19 -0.68
C TYR A 105 -7.98 -2.32 -1.80
N PRO A 106 -8.84 -1.61 -2.55
CA PRO A 106 -8.41 -0.75 -3.65
C PRO A 106 -7.63 0.46 -3.12
N ASN A 107 -6.89 1.14 -4.01
CA ASN A 107 -6.14 2.34 -3.60
C ASN A 107 -7.07 3.42 -3.02
N SER A 108 -8.26 3.60 -3.62
CA SER A 108 -9.29 4.53 -3.13
C SER A 108 -9.71 4.25 -1.69
N TRP A 109 -9.73 2.98 -1.26
CA TRP A 109 -10.04 2.65 0.14
C TRP A 109 -8.98 3.17 1.11
N PHE A 110 -7.70 3.11 0.73
CA PHE A 110 -6.63 3.68 1.56
C PHE A 110 -6.66 5.21 1.57
N ILE A 111 -6.93 5.83 0.43
CA ILE A 111 -6.90 7.29 0.29
C ILE A 111 -8.13 7.90 0.96
N ASN A 112 -9.32 7.49 0.52
CA ASN A 112 -10.57 8.16 0.86
C ASN A 112 -11.11 7.73 2.23
N LEU A 113 -11.03 6.43 2.55
CA LEU A 113 -11.61 5.93 3.80
C LEU A 113 -10.59 5.97 4.95
N MET A 114 -9.35 5.56 4.69
CA MET A 114 -8.34 5.47 5.73
C MET A 114 -7.56 6.78 5.92
N GLY A 115 -7.66 7.74 4.97
CA GLY A 115 -6.95 9.01 5.05
C GLY A 115 -5.44 8.89 4.78
N GLN A 116 -5.03 8.04 3.83
CA GLN A 116 -3.63 7.98 3.42
C GLN A 116 -3.24 9.29 2.72
N GLU A 117 -2.22 9.96 3.25
CA GLU A 117 -1.62 11.14 2.62
C GLU A 117 -0.86 10.75 1.34
N ILE A 118 -1.09 11.50 0.27
CA ILE A 118 -0.43 11.36 -1.02
C ILE A 118 0.25 12.67 -1.35
N ARG A 119 1.49 12.60 -1.84
CA ARG A 119 2.23 13.76 -2.35
C ARG A 119 2.55 13.64 -3.83
N SER A 120 2.38 12.45 -4.42
CA SER A 120 2.66 12.19 -5.83
C SER A 120 1.63 12.76 -6.82
N ASP A 121 0.56 13.35 -6.30
CA ASP A 121 -0.49 14.09 -7.01
C ASP A 121 -0.16 15.57 -7.23
N ARG A 122 0.83 16.12 -6.50
CA ARG A 122 1.28 17.49 -6.68
C ARG A 122 1.78 17.72 -8.12
N GLN A 123 1.61 18.95 -8.61
CA GLN A 123 2.15 19.40 -9.89
C GLN A 123 3.14 20.53 -9.62
N LEU A 124 4.38 20.18 -9.25
CA LEU A 124 5.44 21.17 -9.05
C LEU A 124 6.08 21.49 -10.40
N ALA A 125 6.39 22.76 -10.64
CA ALA A 125 6.88 23.25 -11.93
C ALA A 125 8.20 22.57 -12.38
N HIS A 126 9.02 22.12 -11.43
CA HIS A 126 10.30 21.44 -11.71
C HIS A 126 10.18 19.91 -11.85
N TRP A 127 8.99 19.34 -11.76
CA TRP A 127 8.79 17.90 -11.90
C TRP A 127 8.72 17.48 -13.36
N PHE A 128 9.58 16.52 -13.72
CA PHE A 128 9.55 15.92 -15.04
C PHE A 128 8.38 14.95 -15.18
N GLU A 129 7.79 14.94 -16.37
CA GLU A 129 6.83 13.91 -16.73
C GLU A 129 7.52 12.55 -16.88
N VAL A 130 6.74 11.48 -16.69
CA VAL A 130 7.25 10.09 -16.86
C VAL A 130 7.69 9.84 -18.31
N SER A 131 7.15 10.60 -19.27
CA SER A 131 7.45 10.57 -20.70
C SER A 131 8.79 11.23 -21.06
N GLN A 132 9.37 12.06 -20.18
CA GLN A 132 10.55 12.83 -20.51
C GLN A 132 11.81 11.96 -20.41
N TRP A 133 12.34 11.56 -21.56
CA TRP A 133 13.59 10.81 -21.67
C TRP A 133 14.79 11.74 -21.53
N ILE A 134 15.60 11.52 -20.49
CA ILE A 134 16.79 12.33 -20.24
C ILE A 134 17.96 11.65 -20.95
N ARG A 135 18.57 12.37 -21.89
CA ARG A 135 19.86 11.98 -22.47
C ARG A 135 20.93 12.31 -21.44
N LEU A 136 21.55 11.28 -20.88
CA LEU A 136 22.79 11.44 -20.14
C LEU A 136 23.89 11.67 -21.19
N THR A 137 24.34 12.91 -21.32
CA THR A 137 25.54 13.28 -22.07
C THR A 137 26.78 12.88 -21.29
#